data_AF-A0A1Z5KFJ2-F1
#
_entry.id   AF-A0A1Z5KFJ2-F1
#
_cell.length_a   1.000
_cell.length_b   1.000
_cell.length_c   1.000
_cell.angle_alpha   90.00
_cell.angle_beta   90.00
_cell.angle_gamma   90.00
#
_symmetry.space_group_name_H-M   'P 1'
#
loop_
_entity.id
_entity.type
_entity.pdbx_description
1 polymer ?
#
loop_
_entity_poly.entity_id
_entity_poly.type
_entity_poly.pdbx_seq_one_letter_code
_entity_poly.pdbx_strand_id
1 'polypeptide(L)'
;MRQWGLAMDLTEENGDFTTVKMIPDGAAAFTRGMGMSTVWSSERGFGERSWRYSMVVKDCVIEKMFVEQPMLQNSGPDPYEVSDAETMLRYLKSNGLDEL
;
A
#
# COMPACT_ATOMS: atom_id res chain seq x y z
N MET A 1 8.37 -2.03 9.36
CA MET A 1 8.48 -1.22 8.12
C MET A 1 9.93 -0.93 7.74
N ARG A 2 10.82 -0.49 8.64
CA ARG A 2 12.26 -0.33 8.32
C ARG A 2 12.93 -1.60 7.76
N GLN A 3 12.79 -2.75 8.43
CA GLN A 3 13.36 -4.02 7.94
C GLN A 3 12.84 -4.43 6.56
N TRP A 4 11.60 -4.04 6.22
CA TRP A 4 11.04 -4.30 4.88
C TRP A 4 11.73 -3.43 3.81
N GLY A 5 11.94 -2.14 4.08
CA GLY A 5 12.66 -1.27 3.14
C GLY A 5 14.11 -1.70 2.91
N LEU A 6 14.80 -2.14 3.98
CA LEU A 6 16.15 -2.71 3.86
C LEU A 6 16.18 -3.99 3.01
N ALA A 7 15.16 -4.85 3.13
CA ALA A 7 15.04 -6.07 2.32
C ALA A 7 14.69 -5.78 0.84
N MET A 8 14.25 -4.56 0.52
CA MET A 8 13.99 -4.07 -0.83
C MET A 8 15.17 -3.28 -1.40
N ASP A 9 16.35 -3.35 -0.76
CA ASP A 9 17.57 -2.60 -1.13
C ASP A 9 17.37 -1.08 -1.21
N LEU A 10 16.42 -0.53 -0.42
CA LEU A 10 16.22 0.91 -0.35
C LEU A 10 17.38 1.59 0.40
N THR A 11 17.88 2.68 -0.17
CA THR A 11 18.92 3.50 0.47
C THR A 11 18.37 4.28 1.64
N GLU A 12 19.06 4.23 2.78
CA GLU A 12 18.71 4.95 4.01
C GLU A 12 19.73 6.05 4.31
N GLU A 13 19.26 7.25 4.61
CA GLU A 13 20.05 8.39 5.05
C GLU A 13 19.42 8.97 6.32
N ASN A 14 20.21 9.15 7.38
CA ASN A 14 19.75 9.70 8.68
C ASN A 14 18.54 8.97 9.31
N GLY A 15 18.33 7.70 8.98
CA GLY A 15 17.23 6.89 9.51
C GLY A 15 15.95 6.87 8.67
N ASP A 16 15.96 7.52 7.49
CA ASP A 16 14.85 7.55 6.54
C ASP A 16 15.28 7.01 5.16
N PHE A 17 14.36 6.38 4.43
CA PHE A 17 14.62 5.95 3.06
C PHE A 17 14.50 7.11 2.08
N THR A 18 15.42 7.19 1.12
CA THR A 18 15.53 8.34 0.21
C THR A 18 14.45 8.36 -0.87
N THR A 19 13.93 7.21 -1.27
CA THR A 19 12.97 7.07 -2.39
C THR A 19 11.55 6.71 -1.96
N VAL A 20 11.36 6.26 -0.72
CA VAL A 20 10.05 5.82 -0.21
C VAL A 20 9.86 6.31 1.21
N LYS A 21 8.79 7.08 1.46
CA LYS A 21 8.43 7.48 2.82
C LYS A 21 7.51 6.46 3.47
N MET A 22 7.90 5.95 4.63
CA MET A 22 7.07 5.06 5.43
C MET A 22 6.05 5.88 6.26
N ILE A 23 4.78 5.49 6.22
CA ILE A 23 3.70 6.16 6.99
C ILE A 23 3.20 5.20 8.08
N PRO A 24 3.43 5.48 9.38
CA PRO A 24 3.03 4.60 10.46
C PRO A 24 1.56 4.78 10.88
N ASP A 25 0.62 4.13 10.19
CA ASP A 25 -0.81 4.06 10.58
C ASP A 25 -1.05 3.04 11.71
N GLY A 26 -0.39 3.21 12.86
CA GLY A 26 -0.40 2.23 13.96
C GLY A 26 -1.76 2.00 14.61
N ALA A 27 -2.64 3.01 14.58
CA ALA A 27 -4.01 2.92 15.10
C ALA A 27 -5.01 2.39 14.06
N ALA A 28 -4.56 2.10 12.84
CA ALA A 28 -5.40 1.75 11.68
C ALA A 28 -6.49 2.79 11.36
N ALA A 29 -6.31 4.05 11.76
CA ALA A 29 -7.33 5.09 11.61
C ALA A 29 -7.52 5.46 10.14
N PHE A 30 -6.41 5.62 9.41
CA PHE A 30 -6.45 5.88 7.98
C PHE A 30 -7.00 4.66 7.23
N THR A 31 -6.49 3.47 7.55
CA THR A 31 -6.94 2.20 6.96
C THR A 31 -8.44 1.99 7.09
N ARG A 32 -9.02 2.21 8.28
CA ARG A 32 -10.47 2.12 8.50
C ARG A 32 -11.22 3.22 7.75
N GLY A 33 -10.71 4.45 7.74
CA GLY A 33 -11.30 5.57 6.98
C GLY A 33 -11.35 5.31 5.47
N MET A 34 -10.38 4.57 4.94
CA MET A 34 -10.33 4.13 3.54
C MET A 34 -11.23 2.92 3.24
N GLY A 35 -11.85 2.31 4.25
CA GLY A 35 -12.61 1.07 4.09
C GLY A 35 -11.75 -0.17 3.80
N MET A 36 -10.44 -0.10 4.01
CA MET A 36 -9.47 -1.14 3.64
C MET A 36 -9.08 -2.04 4.83
N SER A 37 -9.88 -2.08 5.89
CA SER A 37 -9.57 -2.87 7.08
C SER A 37 -9.92 -4.35 6.90
N THR A 38 -8.95 -5.24 7.21
CA THR A 38 -9.12 -6.69 7.22
C THR A 38 -8.48 -7.33 8.44
N VAL A 39 -9.04 -8.44 8.92
CA VAL A 39 -8.52 -9.20 10.06
C VAL A 39 -7.82 -10.47 9.57
N TRP A 40 -6.60 -10.71 10.04
CA TRP A 40 -5.78 -11.87 9.69
C TRP A 40 -5.53 -12.71 10.95
N SER A 41 -6.57 -13.37 11.44
CA SER A 41 -6.57 -14.02 12.76
C SER A 41 -6.11 -15.48 12.72
N SER A 42 -6.59 -16.31 11.78
CA SER A 42 -6.27 -17.75 11.79
C SER A 42 -5.00 -18.10 11.02
N GLU A 43 -4.76 -17.46 9.87
CA GLU A 43 -3.67 -17.85 8.97
C GLU A 43 -2.32 -17.28 9.39
N ARG A 44 -2.30 -16.05 9.92
CA ARG A 44 -1.06 -15.30 10.21
C ARG A 44 -0.99 -14.69 11.61
N GLY A 45 -2.12 -14.61 12.33
CA GLY A 45 -2.17 -14.03 13.68
C GLY A 45 -1.79 -12.54 13.75
N PHE A 46 -1.95 -11.79 12.66
CA PHE A 46 -1.52 -10.39 12.56
C PHE A 46 -2.52 -9.38 13.12
N GLY A 47 -3.74 -9.83 13.45
CA GLY A 47 -4.83 -8.96 13.88
C GLY A 47 -5.39 -8.13 12.73
N GLU A 48 -5.83 -6.91 13.04
CA GLU A 48 -6.32 -5.95 12.05
C GLU A 48 -5.17 -5.37 11.22
N ARG A 49 -5.33 -5.36 9.90
CA ARG A 49 -4.35 -4.88 8.92
C ARG A 49 -5.05 -4.19 7.76
N SER A 50 -4.29 -3.37 7.05
CA SER A 50 -4.70 -2.86 5.74
C SER A 50 -4.72 -3.99 4.72
N TRP A 51 -5.78 -4.04 3.92
CA TRP A 51 -5.79 -4.78 2.67
C TRP A 51 -4.76 -4.20 1.71
N ARG A 52 -4.31 -5.00 0.75
CA ARG A 52 -3.30 -4.57 -0.22
C ARG A 52 -3.96 -3.71 -1.31
N TYR A 53 -3.43 -2.50 -1.47
CA TYR A 53 -3.81 -1.59 -2.55
C TYR A 53 -2.66 -0.62 -2.84
N SER A 54 -2.73 0.05 -3.98
CA SER A 54 -1.98 1.26 -4.29
C SER A 54 -2.93 2.35 -4.79
N MET A 55 -2.53 3.62 -4.70
CA MET A 55 -3.38 4.74 -5.11
C MET A 55 -2.57 5.94 -5.58
N VAL A 56 -3.19 6.74 -6.47
CA VAL A 56 -2.74 8.08 -6.83
C VAL A 56 -3.58 9.08 -6.07
N VAL A 57 -2.93 9.96 -5.32
CA VAL A 57 -3.58 11.02 -4.55
C VAL A 57 -2.97 12.35 -4.97
N LYS A 58 -3.82 13.31 -5.34
CA LYS A 58 -3.43 14.66 -5.71
C LYS A 58 -4.29 15.66 -4.95
N ASP A 59 -3.66 16.61 -4.25
CA ASP A 59 -4.36 17.65 -3.48
C ASP A 59 -5.43 17.08 -2.52
N CYS A 60 -5.07 16.00 -1.82
CA CYS A 60 -5.95 15.25 -0.90
C CYS A 60 -7.17 14.57 -1.57
N VAL A 61 -7.22 14.53 -2.90
CA VAL A 61 -8.24 13.81 -3.68
C VAL A 61 -7.65 12.50 -4.22
N ILE A 62 -8.39 11.40 -4.06
CA ILE A 62 -8.02 10.10 -4.63
C ILE A 62 -8.39 10.11 -6.11
N GLU A 63 -7.39 10.16 -6.98
CA GLU A 63 -7.56 10.13 -8.43
C GLU A 63 -7.81 8.70 -8.93
N LYS A 64 -7.08 7.74 -8.35
CA LYS A 64 -7.16 6.33 -8.73
C LYS A 64 -6.79 5.42 -7.58
N MET A 65 -7.49 4.30 -7.47
CA MET A 65 -7.17 3.23 -6.53
C MET A 65 -7.06 1.90 -7.28
N PHE A 66 -6.05 1.10 -6.95
CA PHE A 66 -5.83 -0.26 -7.41
C PHE A 66 -5.91 -1.19 -6.21
N VAL A 67 -7.09 -1.75 -6.00
CA VAL A 67 -7.40 -2.62 -4.86
C VAL A 67 -7.39 -4.06 -5.33
N GLU A 68 -6.66 -4.93 -4.63
CA GLU A 68 -6.66 -6.36 -4.93
C GLU A 68 -8.05 -6.97 -4.68
N GLN A 69 -8.48 -7.89 -5.54
CA GLN A 69 -9.82 -8.48 -5.48
C GLN A 69 -9.79 -10.01 -5.42
N PRO A 70 -10.77 -10.65 -4.77
CA PRO A 70 -11.78 -10.04 -3.90
C PRO A 70 -11.17 -9.58 -2.56
N MET A 71 -11.65 -8.47 -1.99
CA MET A 71 -11.30 -8.09 -0.63
C MET A 71 -11.99 -9.03 0.37
N LEU A 72 -11.21 -9.77 1.16
CA LEU A 72 -11.72 -10.79 2.08
C LEU A 72 -11.19 -10.58 3.51
N GLN A 73 -12.07 -10.83 4.47
CA GLN A 73 -11.64 -11.01 5.86
C GLN A 73 -10.93 -12.36 5.98
N ASN A 74 -9.80 -12.37 6.68
CA ASN A 74 -9.02 -13.57 6.95
C ASN A 74 -8.66 -14.36 5.68
N SER A 75 -8.23 -13.62 4.65
CA SER A 75 -7.80 -14.20 3.38
C SER A 75 -6.65 -15.18 3.58
N GLY A 76 -6.80 -16.40 3.06
CA GLY A 76 -5.69 -17.33 2.89
C GLY A 76 -4.61 -16.76 1.95
N PRO A 77 -4.97 -16.48 0.68
CA PRO A 77 -4.04 -15.88 -0.28
C PRO A 77 -3.70 -14.43 0.07
N ASP A 78 -2.51 -14.02 -0.35
CA ASP A 78 -2.03 -12.62 -0.31
C ASP A 78 -1.89 -12.14 -1.77
N PRO A 79 -2.97 -11.64 -2.39
CA PRO A 79 -2.98 -11.27 -3.80
C PRO A 79 -2.05 -10.07 -4.09
N TYR A 80 -1.46 -10.05 -5.28
CA TYR A 80 -0.58 -8.97 -5.75
C TYR A 80 -0.59 -8.92 -7.29
N GLU A 81 -1.70 -8.46 -7.85
CA GLU A 81 -1.94 -8.46 -9.30
C GLU A 81 -2.13 -7.07 -9.91
N VAL A 82 -2.65 -6.11 -9.13
CA VAL A 82 -3.00 -4.77 -9.64
C VAL A 82 -2.37 -3.64 -8.86
N SER A 83 -1.93 -3.88 -7.63
CA SER A 83 -1.36 -2.87 -6.74
C SER A 83 0.14 -2.65 -6.93
N ASP A 84 0.76 -3.34 -7.89
CA ASP A 84 2.19 -3.28 -8.17
C ASP A 84 2.63 -1.94 -8.80
N ALA A 85 3.93 -1.67 -8.73
CA ALA A 85 4.53 -0.45 -9.24
C ALA A 85 4.44 -0.33 -10.77
N GLU A 86 4.45 -1.43 -11.51
CA GLU A 86 4.37 -1.39 -12.98
C GLU A 86 2.97 -0.98 -13.43
N THR A 87 1.92 -1.51 -12.79
CA THR A 87 0.54 -1.08 -13.00
C THR A 87 0.37 0.40 -12.69
N MET A 88 0.93 0.88 -11.59
CA MET A 88 0.93 2.31 -11.25
C MET A 88 1.64 3.16 -12.32
N LEU A 89 2.87 2.81 -12.70
CA LEU A 89 3.65 3.56 -13.69
C LEU A 89 2.96 3.60 -15.06
N ARG A 90 2.33 2.50 -15.50
CA ARG A 90 1.54 2.48 -16.73
C ARG A 90 0.37 3.45 -16.66
N TYR A 91 -0.33 3.51 -15.53
CA TYR A 91 -1.43 4.45 -15.31
C TYR A 91 -0.95 5.90 -15.34
N LEU A 92 0.11 6.23 -14.60
CA LEU A 92 0.64 7.59 -14.54
C LEU A 92 1.05 8.10 -15.93
N LYS A 93 1.84 7.30 -16.68
CA LYS A 93 2.28 7.65 -18.04
C LYS A 93 1.12 7.81 -19.02
N SER A 94 0.12 6.95 -18.93
CA SER A 94 -1.02 6.97 -19.86
C SER A 94 -1.97 8.16 -19.62
N ASN A 95 -1.89 8.78 -18.44
CA ASN A 95 -2.75 9.92 -18.05
C ASN A 95 -1.97 11.25 -17.93
N GLY A 96 -0.68 11.28 -18.30
CA GLY A 96 0.16 12.48 -18.17
C GLY A 96 0.36 12.93 -16.72
N LEU A 97 0.44 11.98 -15.80
CA LEU A 97 0.63 12.18 -14.36
C LEU A 97 2.02 11.72 -13.90
N ASP A 98 2.95 11.51 -14.82
CA ASP A 98 4.31 11.05 -14.56
C ASP A 98 5.23 12.14 -13.97
N GLU A 99 4.75 13.39 -13.92
CA GLU A 99 5.41 14.53 -13.27
C GLU A 99 4.82 14.88 -11.88
N LEU A 100 3.87 14.09 -11.36
CA LEU A 100 3.34 14.27 -9.99
C LEU A 100 4.41 14.10 -8.91
#